data_AF-A0A7J8GIW5-F1
#
_entry.id   AF-A0A7J8GIW5-F1
#
_cell.length_a   1.000
_cell.length_b   1.000
_cell.length_c   1.000
_cell.angle_alpha   90.00
_cell.angle_beta   90.00
_cell.angle_gamma   90.00
#
_symmetry.space_group_name_H-M   'P 1'
#
loop_
_entity.id
_entity.type
_entity.pdbx_description
1 polymer ?
#
loop_
_entity_poly.entity_id
_entity_poly.type
_entity_poly.pdbx_seq_one_letter_code
_entity_poly.pdbx_strand_id
1 'polypeptide(L)'
;MDCSLVRTLVQRYCAGEENWVDSRTIYVGHKEPPPGAEAYIPQRYPDNRIVSAKYTFWNFIPKNLFEQFRRIANFYFLIIFLVQLIIDTPTSPVTSGLPLFFVITVTAIKQGYEDWLRHKADNAMNQCPVHFIQHGKLVRKQSRKLRVGDIVMVKEDETFPCDLIFLSSSRGDGTCHVTTASLDGESSHKTHYAVQDTKGFHTEEDIDGLHATIECEQPQPDLYKFVGRINVYNDQNDPVVRPLGSENLLLRGATLKNTEKIFGVAIYTGMETKMALNYQSKSQKRSAVEK
;
A
#
# COMPACT_ATOMS: atom_id res chain seq x y z
N MET A 1 10.97 -19.60 43.35
CA MET A 1 10.96 -18.26 42.72
C MET A 1 9.83 -18.26 41.71
N ASP A 2 8.79 -17.51 42.02
CA ASP A 2 7.48 -17.62 41.38
C ASP A 2 7.48 -16.82 40.06
N CYS A 3 7.69 -17.52 38.94
CA CYS A 3 7.72 -16.91 37.60
C CYS A 3 6.35 -16.41 37.13
N SER A 4 5.28 -16.58 37.93
CA SER A 4 3.94 -16.09 37.62
C SER A 4 3.88 -14.56 37.61
N LEU A 5 4.47 -13.89 38.60
CA LEU A 5 4.50 -12.43 38.72
C LEU A 5 5.24 -11.74 37.55
N VAL A 6 6.34 -12.33 37.09
CA VAL A 6 7.10 -11.82 35.93
C VAL A 6 6.29 -12.02 34.65
N ARG A 7 5.58 -13.14 34.50
CA ARG A 7 4.71 -13.39 33.35
C ARG A 7 3.55 -12.39 33.29
N THR A 8 2.94 -12.07 34.44
CA THR A 8 1.87 -11.07 34.54
C THR A 8 2.39 -9.65 34.27
N LEU A 9 3.60 -9.31 34.73
CA LEU A 9 4.24 -8.02 34.44
C LEU A 9 4.60 -7.88 32.95
N VAL A 10 5.13 -8.93 32.33
CA VAL A 10 5.44 -8.93 30.88
C VAL A 10 4.16 -8.87 30.05
N GLN A 11 3.09 -9.57 30.43
CA GLN A 11 1.80 -9.41 29.75
C GLN A 11 1.24 -7.98 29.90
N ARG A 12 1.38 -7.36 31.07
CA ARG A 12 0.84 -6.01 31.32
C ARG A 12 1.63 -4.88 30.64
N TYR A 13 2.92 -5.09 30.34
CA TYR A 13 3.78 -4.10 29.67
C TYR A 13 4.08 -4.42 28.19
N CYS A 14 3.88 -5.66 27.74
CA CYS A 14 4.19 -6.09 26.36
C CYS A 14 2.97 -6.54 25.56
N ALA A 15 1.82 -6.82 26.19
CA ALA A 15 0.56 -6.97 25.47
C ALA A 15 -0.19 -5.64 25.58
N GLY A 16 0.13 -4.71 24.68
CA GLY A 16 -0.99 -3.95 24.13
C GLY A 16 -1.91 -5.00 23.54
N GLU A 17 -3.11 -5.15 24.09
CA GLU A 17 -4.18 -5.80 23.35
C GLU A 17 -4.30 -5.00 22.05
N GLU A 18 -3.64 -5.48 20.99
CA GLU A 18 -4.03 -5.14 19.63
C GLU A 18 -5.44 -5.69 19.52
N ASN A 19 -6.43 -4.88 19.90
CA ASN A 19 -7.81 -5.07 19.50
C ASN A 19 -7.75 -5.12 17.98
N TRP A 20 -7.67 -6.32 17.42
CA TRP A 20 -7.90 -6.57 16.01
C TRP A 20 -9.35 -6.17 15.79
N VAL A 21 -9.55 -4.90 15.47
CA VAL A 21 -10.86 -4.41 15.09
C VAL A 21 -11.12 -5.03 13.71
N ASP A 22 -12.17 -5.85 13.62
CA ASP A 22 -12.57 -6.52 12.38
C ASP A 22 -12.82 -5.51 11.23
N SER A 23 -13.06 -4.25 11.60
CA SER A 23 -13.27 -3.13 10.69
C SER A 23 -12.38 -1.92 11.02
N ARG A 24 -12.30 -1.00 10.06
CA ARG A 24 -11.72 0.34 10.23
C ARG A 24 -12.76 1.39 9.91
N THR A 25 -12.79 2.46 10.71
CA THR A 25 -13.66 3.61 10.50
C THR A 25 -12.84 4.82 10.07
N ILE A 26 -13.26 5.46 8.99
CA ILE A 26 -12.53 6.51 8.29
C ILE A 26 -13.39 7.77 8.27
N TYR A 27 -12.81 8.88 8.70
CA TYR A 27 -13.46 10.18 8.67
C TYR A 27 -13.22 10.87 7.34
N VAL A 28 -14.29 11.14 6.59
CA VAL A 28 -14.19 11.84 5.31
C VAL A 28 -13.78 13.29 5.59
N GLY A 29 -12.67 13.73 4.99
CA GLY A 29 -12.12 15.07 5.20
C GLY A 29 -11.54 15.31 6.60
N HIS A 30 -11.25 14.25 7.38
CA HIS A 30 -10.79 14.34 8.77
C HIS A 30 -11.76 15.06 9.72
N LYS A 31 -13.05 15.11 9.37
CA LYS A 31 -14.09 15.70 10.21
C LYS A 31 -14.55 14.68 11.24
N GLU A 32 -14.38 15.03 12.51
CA GLU A 32 -14.90 14.21 13.62
C GLU A 32 -16.42 14.05 13.50
N PRO A 33 -16.96 12.88 13.88
CA PRO A 33 -18.39 12.63 13.81
C PRO A 33 -19.14 13.49 14.86
N PRO A 34 -20.42 13.78 14.64
CA PRO A 34 -21.20 14.58 15.57
C PRO A 34 -21.34 13.90 16.96
N PRO A 35 -21.54 14.67 18.05
CA PRO A 35 -21.66 14.12 19.40
C PRO A 35 -22.85 13.16 19.49
N GLY A 36 -22.58 11.87 19.73
CA GLY A 36 -23.60 10.81 19.75
C GLY A 36 -23.32 9.63 18.81
N ALA A 37 -22.34 9.76 17.90
CA ALA A 37 -21.79 8.62 17.19
C ALA A 37 -21.00 7.69 18.15
N GLU A 38 -21.03 6.38 17.89
CA GLU A 38 -20.39 5.37 18.74
C GLU A 38 -18.90 5.68 19.01
N ALA A 39 -18.43 5.34 20.21
CA ALA A 39 -17.07 5.64 20.69
C ALA A 39 -16.00 4.97 19.79
N TYR A 40 -15.30 5.79 19.00
CA TYR A 40 -14.26 5.33 18.08
C TYR A 40 -12.88 5.36 18.72
N ILE A 41 -12.08 4.32 18.46
CA ILE A 41 -10.65 4.29 18.79
C ILE A 41 -9.87 4.78 17.56
N PRO A 42 -9.13 5.90 17.66
CA PRO A 42 -8.34 6.40 16.54
C PRO A 42 -7.34 5.36 16.05
N GLN A 43 -7.58 4.80 14.87
CA GLN A 43 -6.65 3.88 14.24
C GLN A 43 -5.52 4.66 13.56
N ARG A 44 -4.29 4.14 13.67
CA ARG A 44 -3.14 4.68 12.94
C ARG A 44 -3.06 4.00 11.59
N TYR A 45 -3.18 4.79 10.53
CA TYR A 45 -3.02 4.33 9.16
C TYR A 45 -1.56 4.50 8.69
N PRO A 46 -1.09 3.63 7.79
CA PRO A 46 0.21 3.83 7.15
C PRO A 46 0.21 5.06 6.23
N ASP A 47 1.39 5.57 5.91
CA ASP A 47 1.57 6.61 4.90
C ASP A 47 1.34 6.07 3.48
N ASN A 48 0.97 6.93 2.51
CA ASN A 48 0.81 6.54 1.11
C ASN A 48 2.14 6.27 0.34
N ARG A 49 3.22 5.91 1.05
CA ARG A 49 4.52 5.65 0.44
C ARG A 49 4.59 4.20 -0.07
N ILE A 50 4.93 4.04 -1.34
CA ILE A 50 5.26 2.75 -1.93
C ILE A 50 6.74 2.45 -1.76
N VAL A 51 7.03 1.23 -1.32
CA VAL A 51 8.39 0.67 -1.20
C VAL A 51 8.36 -0.76 -1.75
N SER A 52 8.73 -0.89 -3.02
CA SER A 52 8.91 -2.19 -3.69
C SER A 52 10.36 -2.69 -3.61
N ALA A 53 11.31 -1.78 -3.37
CA ALA A 53 12.71 -2.13 -3.22
C ALA A 53 12.98 -3.00 -1.98
N LYS A 54 13.87 -3.98 -2.14
CA LYS A 54 14.16 -5.00 -1.13
C LYS A 54 15.28 -4.57 -0.17
N TYR A 55 16.22 -3.79 -0.69
CA TYR A 55 17.39 -3.34 0.03
C TYR A 55 17.28 -1.84 0.33
N THR A 56 17.87 -1.46 1.44
CA THR A 56 18.25 -0.08 1.74
C THR A 56 19.74 0.04 1.50
N PHE A 57 20.25 1.28 1.38
CA PHE A 57 21.68 1.52 1.22
C PHE A 57 22.53 0.81 2.29
N TRP A 58 22.07 0.81 3.55
CA TRP A 58 22.78 0.20 4.69
C TRP A 58 22.63 -1.32 4.76
N ASN A 59 21.43 -1.84 4.50
CA ASN A 59 21.20 -3.28 4.63
C ASN A 59 21.60 -4.08 3.38
N PHE A 60 21.98 -3.41 2.28
CA PHE A 60 22.30 -4.06 1.02
C PHE A 60 23.39 -5.11 1.21
N ILE A 61 24.58 -4.74 1.68
CA ILE A 61 25.72 -5.66 1.82
C ILE A 61 25.40 -6.86 2.72
N PRO A 62 24.98 -6.67 3.99
CA PRO A 62 24.77 -7.81 4.90
C PRO A 62 23.62 -8.72 4.43
N LYS A 63 22.52 -8.15 3.94
CA LYS A 63 21.35 -8.92 3.48
C LYS A 63 21.66 -9.64 2.16
N ASN A 64 22.34 -8.97 1.23
CA ASN A 64 22.72 -9.54 -0.06
C ASN A 64 23.70 -10.71 0.10
N LEU A 65 24.76 -10.52 0.90
CA LEU A 65 25.74 -11.59 1.16
C LEU A 65 25.09 -12.79 1.86
N PHE A 66 24.28 -12.55 2.89
CA PHE A 66 23.54 -13.62 3.58
C PHE A 66 22.67 -14.42 2.60
N GLU A 67 21.97 -13.72 1.69
CA GLU A 67 21.15 -14.35 0.66
C GLU A 67 21.95 -15.17 -0.36
N GLN A 68 23.14 -14.69 -0.75
CA GLN A 68 24.01 -15.41 -1.66
C GLN A 68 24.63 -16.67 -1.02
N PHE A 69 25.04 -16.59 0.25
CA PHE A 69 25.61 -17.73 0.98
C PHE A 69 24.57 -18.74 1.48
N ARG A 70 23.28 -18.43 1.42
CA ARG A 70 22.23 -19.45 1.60
C ARG A 70 22.13 -20.46 0.44
N ARG A 71 22.88 -20.26 -0.66
CA ARG A 71 22.99 -21.24 -1.75
C ARG A 71 24.08 -22.25 -1.42
N ILE A 72 23.77 -23.55 -1.53
CA ILE A 72 24.66 -24.66 -1.16
C ILE A 72 26.02 -24.53 -1.84
N ALA A 73 26.07 -24.22 -3.14
CA ALA A 73 27.33 -24.06 -3.87
C ALA A 73 28.21 -22.93 -3.33
N ASN A 74 27.63 -21.73 -3.11
CA ASN A 74 28.37 -20.59 -2.57
C ASN A 74 28.88 -20.85 -1.15
N PHE A 75 28.07 -21.51 -0.33
CA PHE A 75 28.45 -21.91 1.02
C PHE A 75 29.57 -22.97 1.01
N TYR A 76 29.47 -23.95 0.11
CA TYR A 76 30.50 -24.97 -0.09
C TYR A 76 31.84 -24.35 -0.47
N PHE A 77 31.87 -23.47 -1.48
CA PHE A 77 33.10 -22.78 -1.88
C PHE A 77 33.67 -21.88 -0.78
N LEU A 78 32.80 -21.26 0.03
CA LEU A 78 33.24 -20.49 1.20
C LEU A 78 33.97 -21.38 2.21
N ILE A 79 33.44 -22.57 2.53
CA ILE A 79 34.09 -23.51 3.44
C ILE A 79 35.44 -23.97 2.88
N ILE A 80 35.51 -24.34 1.59
CA ILE A 80 36.77 -24.76 0.96
C ILE A 80 37.80 -23.63 1.02
N PHE A 81 37.40 -22.40 0.73
CA PHE A 81 38.29 -21.24 0.83
C PHE A 81 38.80 -21.03 2.26
N LEU A 82 37.94 -21.13 3.27
CA LEU A 82 38.34 -21.00 4.68
C LEU A 82 39.29 -22.12 5.12
N VAL A 83 39.07 -23.37 4.68
CA VAL A 83 39.96 -24.50 4.97
C VAL A 83 41.34 -24.28 4.35
N GLN A 84 41.41 -23.81 3.11
CA GLN A 84 42.69 -23.50 2.43
C GLN A 84 43.45 -22.32 3.07
N LEU A 85 42.77 -21.42 3.79
CA LEU A 85 43.42 -20.34 4.53
C LEU A 85 44.01 -20.79 5.88
N ILE A 86 43.45 -21.83 6.48
CA ILE A 86 43.85 -22.32 7.81
C ILE A 86 44.89 -23.44 7.70
N ILE A 87 44.78 -24.30 6.69
CA ILE A 87 45.62 -25.48 6.50
C ILE A 87 46.54 -25.28 5.30
N ASP A 88 47.80 -25.71 5.41
CA ASP A 88 48.74 -25.79 4.29
C ASP A 88 48.28 -26.84 3.28
N THR A 89 47.40 -26.44 2.38
CA THR A 89 46.94 -27.27 1.26
C THR A 89 47.87 -27.13 0.05
N PRO A 90 48.02 -28.17 -0.79
CA PRO A 90 48.89 -28.12 -1.99
C PRO A 90 48.37 -27.15 -3.07
N THR A 91 47.13 -26.66 -2.95
CA THR A 91 46.51 -25.71 -3.86
C THR A 91 46.48 -24.32 -3.23
N SER A 92 46.78 -23.29 -4.02
CA SER A 92 46.74 -21.90 -3.54
C SER A 92 45.30 -21.47 -3.21
N PRO A 93 45.06 -20.77 -2.07
CA PRO A 93 43.75 -20.21 -1.71
C PRO A 93 43.14 -19.30 -2.79
N VAL A 94 43.99 -18.72 -3.66
CA VAL A 94 43.56 -17.89 -4.79
C VAL A 94 42.69 -18.67 -5.77
N THR A 95 42.96 -19.97 -5.95
CA THR A 95 42.25 -20.80 -6.94
C THR A 95 40.79 -21.06 -6.57
N SER A 96 40.43 -21.05 -5.28
CA SER A 96 39.04 -21.14 -4.80
C SER A 96 38.42 -19.77 -4.50
N GLY A 97 39.21 -18.85 -3.93
CA GLY A 97 38.75 -17.53 -3.52
C GLY A 97 38.42 -16.60 -4.68
N LEU A 98 39.23 -16.61 -5.74
CA LEU A 98 39.03 -15.71 -6.89
C LEU A 98 37.72 -15.99 -7.63
N PRO A 99 37.36 -17.24 -8.01
CA PRO A 99 36.07 -17.52 -8.64
C PRO A 99 34.89 -17.20 -7.72
N LEU A 100 34.99 -17.53 -6.42
CA LEU A 100 33.94 -17.22 -5.45
C LEU A 100 33.70 -15.72 -5.35
N PHE A 101 34.76 -14.93 -5.13
CA PHE A 101 34.65 -13.47 -5.03
C PHE A 101 34.08 -12.86 -6.32
N PHE A 102 34.51 -13.36 -7.48
CA PHE A 102 34.00 -12.91 -8.77
C PHE A 102 32.49 -13.14 -8.90
N VAL A 103 32.02 -14.37 -8.64
CA VAL A 103 30.60 -14.73 -8.74
C VAL A 103 29.75 -13.93 -7.75
N ILE A 104 30.22 -13.79 -6.50
CA ILE A 104 29.52 -13.02 -5.47
C ILE A 104 29.40 -11.55 -5.86
N THR A 105 30.49 -10.96 -6.37
CA THR A 105 30.55 -9.56 -6.79
C THR A 105 29.64 -9.29 -7.98
N VAL A 106 29.72 -10.08 -9.05
CA VAL A 106 28.87 -9.91 -10.24
C VAL A 106 27.39 -10.05 -9.87
N THR A 107 27.05 -11.03 -9.02
CA THR A 107 25.68 -11.23 -8.54
C THR A 107 25.20 -10.06 -7.71
N ALA A 108 26.04 -9.53 -6.81
CA ALA A 108 25.71 -8.36 -6.01
C ALA A 108 25.47 -7.13 -6.89
N ILE A 109 26.35 -6.85 -7.85
CA ILE A 109 26.19 -5.70 -8.78
C ILE A 109 24.87 -5.80 -9.54
N LYS A 110 24.58 -6.97 -10.13
CA LYS A 110 23.32 -7.19 -10.86
C LYS A 110 22.11 -6.94 -9.96
N GLN A 111 22.07 -7.55 -8.77
CA GLN A 111 20.95 -7.40 -7.85
C GLN A 111 20.82 -5.96 -7.32
N GLY A 112 21.94 -5.29 -7.08
CA GLY A 112 21.96 -3.89 -6.67
C GLY A 112 21.41 -2.96 -7.75
N TYR A 113 21.79 -3.19 -9.01
CA TYR A 113 21.26 -2.44 -10.15
C TYR A 113 19.75 -2.65 -10.33
N GLU A 114 19.27 -3.89 -10.27
CA GLU A 114 17.84 -4.20 -10.35
C GLU A 114 17.05 -3.54 -9.19
N ASP A 115 17.58 -3.55 -7.97
CA ASP A 115 16.91 -2.92 -6.83
C ASP A 115 16.96 -1.39 -6.90
N TRP A 116 18.02 -0.80 -7.46
CA TRP A 116 18.09 0.64 -7.73
C TRP A 116 17.03 1.10 -8.74
N LEU A 117 16.76 0.30 -9.78
CA LEU A 117 15.66 0.57 -10.71
C LEU A 117 14.30 0.57 -9.99
N ARG A 118 14.10 -0.30 -9.00
CA ARG A 118 12.89 -0.27 -8.16
C ARG A 118 12.81 1.00 -7.33
N HIS A 119 13.89 1.41 -6.67
CA HIS A 119 13.94 2.69 -5.94
C HIS A 119 13.59 3.89 -6.83
N LYS A 120 14.11 3.91 -8.06
CA LYS A 120 13.81 4.96 -9.05
C LYS A 120 12.32 4.97 -9.42
N ALA A 121 11.74 3.80 -9.67
CA ALA A 121 10.30 3.67 -9.98
C ALA A 121 9.42 4.06 -8.79
N ASP A 122 9.73 3.57 -7.59
CA ASP A 122 9.03 3.93 -6.35
C ASP A 122 9.07 5.43 -6.10
N ASN A 123 10.23 6.07 -6.29
CA ASN A 123 10.35 7.51 -6.09
C ASN A 123 9.52 8.30 -7.11
N ALA A 124 9.47 7.88 -8.37
CA ALA A 124 8.61 8.49 -9.38
C ALA A 124 7.12 8.42 -8.98
N MET A 125 6.66 7.25 -8.49
CA MET A 125 5.27 7.07 -8.03
C MET A 125 4.97 7.90 -6.78
N ASN A 126 5.88 7.92 -5.80
CA ASN A 126 5.72 8.65 -4.55
C ASN A 126 5.72 10.18 -4.74
N GLN A 127 6.40 10.67 -5.79
CA GLN A 127 6.46 12.09 -6.15
C GLN A 127 5.38 12.53 -7.13
N CYS A 128 4.60 11.60 -7.69
CA CYS A 128 3.50 11.90 -8.59
C CYS A 128 2.53 12.90 -7.95
N PRO A 129 2.17 13.99 -8.64
CA PRO A 129 1.29 14.99 -8.06
C PRO A 129 -0.17 14.54 -8.06
N VAL A 130 -0.88 14.79 -6.97
CA VAL A 130 -2.29 14.48 -6.73
C VAL A 130 -3.02 15.75 -6.33
N HIS A 131 -4.27 15.89 -6.75
CA HIS A 131 -5.11 17.02 -6.39
C HIS A 131 -5.91 16.69 -5.11
N PHE A 132 -5.69 17.46 -4.06
CA PHE A 132 -6.37 17.35 -2.76
C PHE A 132 -7.46 18.40 -2.67
N ILE A 133 -8.54 18.08 -1.98
CA ILE A 133 -9.53 19.07 -1.55
C ILE A 133 -9.23 19.48 -0.12
N GLN A 134 -8.99 20.77 0.10
CA GLN A 134 -8.75 21.33 1.43
C GLN A 134 -9.39 22.71 1.56
N HIS A 135 -10.32 22.88 2.50
CA HIS A 135 -10.98 24.16 2.77
C HIS A 135 -11.65 24.72 1.51
N GLY A 136 -12.40 23.87 0.80
CA GLY A 136 -13.08 24.17 -0.45
C GLY A 136 -12.18 24.43 -1.64
N LYS A 137 -10.86 24.19 -1.54
CA LYS A 137 -9.90 24.51 -2.60
C LYS A 137 -9.11 23.30 -3.07
N LEU A 138 -8.82 23.31 -4.37
CA LEU A 138 -7.96 22.32 -5.01
C LEU A 138 -6.48 22.62 -4.76
N VAL A 139 -5.77 21.72 -4.07
CA VAL A 139 -4.35 21.87 -3.73
C VAL A 139 -3.55 20.69 -4.29
N ARG A 140 -2.51 20.97 -5.08
CA ARG A 140 -1.65 19.93 -5.65
C ARG A 140 -0.52 19.56 -4.68
N LYS A 141 -0.44 18.28 -4.27
CA LYS A 141 0.65 17.77 -3.42
C LYS A 141 1.18 16.44 -3.95
N GLN A 142 2.31 15.98 -3.41
CA GLN A 142 2.89 14.69 -3.78
C GLN A 142 2.05 13.52 -3.24
N SER A 143 1.90 12.47 -4.03
CA SER A 143 1.13 11.25 -3.72
C SER A 143 1.49 10.64 -2.37
N ARG A 144 2.78 10.62 -2.01
CA ARG A 144 3.24 10.12 -0.69
C ARG A 144 2.69 10.86 0.53
N LYS A 145 2.16 12.09 0.35
CA LYS A 145 1.59 12.90 1.45
C LYS A 145 0.10 12.60 1.69
N LEU A 146 -0.50 11.76 0.85
CA LEU A 146 -1.89 11.35 0.97
C LEU A 146 -2.06 10.49 2.23
N ARG A 147 -3.13 10.74 2.97
CA ARG A 147 -3.54 10.03 4.17
C ARG A 147 -4.95 9.48 3.99
N VAL A 148 -5.26 8.42 4.73
CA VAL A 148 -6.62 7.88 4.82
C VAL A 148 -7.57 8.98 5.29
N GLY A 149 -8.73 9.11 4.66
CA GLY A 149 -9.71 10.18 4.90
C GLY A 149 -9.52 11.43 4.05
N ASP A 150 -8.38 11.61 3.36
CA ASP A 150 -8.21 12.72 2.42
C ASP A 150 -9.17 12.58 1.23
N ILE A 151 -9.80 13.70 0.87
CA ILE A 151 -10.59 13.83 -0.37
C ILE A 151 -9.65 14.25 -1.49
N VAL A 152 -9.70 13.50 -2.59
CA VAL A 152 -8.89 13.75 -3.79
C VAL A 152 -9.78 13.92 -5.00
N MET A 153 -9.32 14.77 -5.91
CA MET A 153 -9.89 14.92 -7.24
C MET A 153 -8.97 14.26 -8.25
N VAL A 154 -9.53 13.42 -9.12
CA VAL A 154 -8.78 12.71 -10.16
C VAL A 154 -9.37 13.10 -11.51
N LYS A 155 -8.50 13.51 -12.44
CA LYS A 155 -8.90 13.92 -13.79
C LYS A 155 -8.86 12.75 -14.77
N GLU A 156 -9.51 12.93 -15.91
CA GLU A 156 -9.45 11.97 -17.01
C GLU A 156 -8.00 11.60 -17.34
N ASP A 157 -7.78 10.33 -17.65
CA ASP A 157 -6.48 9.73 -17.97
C ASP A 157 -5.45 9.72 -16.82
N GLU A 158 -5.82 10.17 -15.61
CA GLU A 158 -4.97 10.03 -14.43
C GLU A 158 -5.17 8.65 -13.76
N THR A 159 -4.07 8.13 -13.22
CA THR A 159 -4.06 6.90 -12.43
C THR A 159 -4.41 7.17 -10.97
N PHE A 160 -5.22 6.31 -10.36
CA PHE A 160 -5.59 6.46 -8.95
C PHE A 160 -4.38 6.30 -8.02
N PRO A 161 -4.14 7.26 -7.10
CA PRO A 161 -2.94 7.29 -6.27
C PRO A 161 -2.96 6.30 -5.10
N CYS A 162 -4.15 5.84 -4.72
CA CYS A 162 -4.42 4.89 -3.64
C CYS A 162 -5.82 4.29 -3.86
N ASP A 163 -6.29 3.43 -2.97
CA ASP A 163 -7.65 2.90 -3.10
C ASP A 163 -8.65 3.93 -2.57
N LEU A 164 -9.63 4.30 -3.41
CA LEU A 164 -10.60 5.37 -3.14
C LEU A 164 -12.02 4.81 -3.11
N ILE A 165 -12.88 5.41 -2.27
CA ILE A 165 -14.33 5.29 -2.45
C ILE A 165 -14.81 6.43 -3.33
N PHE A 166 -15.56 6.08 -4.36
CA PHE A 166 -16.11 6.99 -5.36
C PHE A 166 -17.30 7.77 -4.77
N LEU A 167 -17.12 9.09 -4.63
CA LEU A 167 -18.13 9.98 -4.04
C LEU A 167 -18.98 10.65 -5.10
N SER A 168 -18.37 11.25 -6.13
CA SER A 168 -19.11 11.95 -7.18
C SER A 168 -18.27 12.12 -8.44
N SER A 169 -18.93 12.30 -9.58
CA SER A 169 -18.28 12.58 -10.86
C SER A 169 -18.82 13.84 -11.50
N SER A 170 -18.16 14.29 -12.57
CA SER A 170 -18.68 15.31 -13.48
C SER A 170 -19.88 14.82 -14.31
N ARG A 171 -20.20 13.52 -14.29
CA ARG A 171 -21.33 12.95 -15.03
C ARG A 171 -22.59 13.01 -14.17
N GLY A 172 -23.69 13.50 -14.75
CA GLY A 172 -24.98 13.62 -14.05
C GLY A 172 -25.62 12.28 -13.65
N ASP A 173 -25.17 11.16 -14.23
CA ASP A 173 -25.62 9.80 -13.85
C ASP A 173 -24.92 9.27 -12.57
N GLY A 174 -23.88 9.95 -12.09
CA GLY A 174 -23.07 9.52 -10.96
C GLY A 174 -22.26 8.26 -11.26
N THR A 175 -21.83 8.08 -12.50
CA THR A 175 -20.96 6.97 -12.91
C THR A 175 -19.57 7.47 -13.29
N CYS A 176 -18.59 6.55 -13.30
CA CYS A 176 -17.29 6.76 -13.95
C CYS A 176 -16.82 5.48 -14.63
N HIS A 177 -15.97 5.61 -15.65
CA HIS A 177 -15.36 4.45 -16.31
C HIS A 177 -13.90 4.32 -15.90
N VAL A 178 -13.49 3.09 -15.63
CA VAL A 178 -12.14 2.77 -15.16
C VAL A 178 -11.57 1.65 -16.02
N THR A 179 -10.29 1.77 -16.37
CA THR A 179 -9.55 0.66 -16.95
C THR A 179 -8.57 0.08 -15.93
N THR A 180 -8.59 -1.24 -15.79
CA THR A 180 -7.71 -2.01 -14.90
C THR A 180 -6.55 -2.65 -15.65
N ALA A 181 -6.25 -2.21 -16.89
CA ALA A 181 -5.21 -2.79 -17.74
C ALA A 181 -3.84 -2.91 -17.05
N SER A 182 -3.51 -2.00 -16.11
CA SER A 182 -2.26 -2.03 -15.34
C SER A 182 -2.27 -3.01 -14.16
N LEU A 183 -3.43 -3.56 -13.78
CA LEU A 183 -3.62 -4.48 -12.65
C LEU A 183 -3.80 -5.93 -13.09
N ASP A 184 -4.78 -6.17 -13.97
CA ASP A 184 -5.18 -7.51 -14.42
C ASP A 184 -4.97 -7.72 -15.94
N GLY A 185 -4.50 -6.70 -16.66
CA GLY A 185 -4.31 -6.76 -18.11
C GLY A 185 -5.61 -6.62 -18.91
N GLU A 186 -6.74 -6.37 -18.24
CA GLU A 186 -8.03 -6.20 -18.91
C GLU A 186 -8.14 -4.81 -19.53
N SER A 187 -8.34 -4.75 -20.85
CA SER A 187 -8.48 -3.50 -21.61
C SER A 187 -9.90 -2.93 -21.60
N SER A 188 -10.87 -3.68 -21.07
CA SER A 188 -12.26 -3.24 -20.99
C SER A 188 -12.41 -2.05 -20.03
N HIS A 189 -13.42 -1.23 -20.28
CA HIS A 189 -13.82 -0.18 -19.37
C HIS A 189 -14.90 -0.73 -18.43
N LYS A 190 -14.62 -0.71 -17.12
CA LYS A 190 -15.56 -1.09 -16.07
C LYS A 190 -16.26 0.16 -15.55
N THR A 191 -17.56 0.08 -15.36
CA THR A 191 -18.37 1.18 -14.82
C THR A 191 -18.45 1.07 -13.30
N HIS A 192 -18.14 2.17 -12.62
CA HIS A 192 -18.25 2.32 -11.17
C HIS A 192 -19.34 3.34 -10.84
N TYR A 193 -19.94 3.22 -9.65
CA TYR A 193 -21.08 4.02 -9.23
C TYR A 193 -20.78 4.82 -7.96
N ALA A 194 -21.12 6.09 -7.98
CA ALA A 194 -21.02 6.98 -6.83
C ALA A 194 -22.07 6.62 -5.78
N VAL A 195 -21.78 6.92 -4.52
CA VAL A 195 -22.77 6.84 -3.44
C VAL A 195 -23.93 7.79 -3.75
N GLN A 196 -25.16 7.30 -3.65
CA GLN A 196 -26.35 8.01 -4.15
C GLN A 196 -26.51 9.40 -3.50
N ASP A 197 -26.31 9.49 -2.19
CA ASP A 197 -26.46 10.73 -1.43
C ASP A 197 -25.32 11.73 -1.68
N THR A 198 -24.23 11.30 -2.34
CA THR A 198 -23.10 12.16 -2.69
C THR A 198 -23.05 12.57 -4.17
N LYS A 199 -23.97 12.11 -5.01
CA LYS A 199 -23.97 12.41 -6.45
C LYS A 199 -24.06 13.90 -6.79
N GLY A 200 -24.74 14.68 -5.94
CA GLY A 200 -24.94 16.12 -6.16
C GLY A 200 -23.72 16.99 -5.89
N PHE A 201 -22.64 16.45 -5.31
CA PHE A 201 -21.43 17.20 -5.00
C PHE A 201 -20.56 17.36 -6.26
N HIS A 202 -20.65 18.51 -6.94
CA HIS A 202 -19.92 18.78 -8.18
C HIS A 202 -18.78 19.79 -8.04
N THR A 203 -18.83 20.63 -7.00
CA THR A 203 -17.80 21.63 -6.71
C THR A 203 -16.90 21.19 -5.57
N GLU A 204 -15.71 21.79 -5.52
CA GLU A 204 -14.72 21.60 -4.47
C GLU A 204 -15.25 22.05 -3.10
N GLU A 205 -16.10 23.08 -3.07
CA GLU A 205 -16.76 23.55 -1.85
C GLU A 205 -17.84 22.58 -1.36
N ASP A 206 -18.68 22.06 -2.26
CA ASP A 206 -19.76 21.16 -1.84
C ASP A 206 -19.17 19.87 -1.25
N ILE A 207 -18.13 19.30 -1.89
CA ILE A 207 -17.51 18.06 -1.41
C ILE A 207 -16.70 18.28 -0.12
N ASP A 208 -16.08 19.45 0.06
CA ASP A 208 -15.43 19.81 1.32
C ASP A 208 -16.45 20.01 2.43
N GLY A 209 -17.71 20.31 2.11
CA GLY A 209 -18.84 20.38 3.03
C GLY A 209 -19.35 19.02 3.52
N LEU A 210 -19.10 17.93 2.79
CA LEU A 210 -19.56 16.58 3.14
C LEU A 210 -19.12 16.18 4.56
N HIS A 211 -20.06 15.69 5.36
CA HIS A 211 -19.80 15.10 6.66
C HIS A 211 -20.21 13.63 6.61
N ALA A 212 -19.23 12.73 6.61
CA ALA A 212 -19.49 11.30 6.51
C ALA A 212 -18.41 10.48 7.20
N THR A 213 -18.79 9.30 7.66
CA THR A 213 -17.87 8.25 8.14
C THR A 213 -18.00 7.02 7.26
N ILE A 214 -16.88 6.40 6.92
CA ILE A 214 -16.86 5.12 6.20
C ILE A 214 -16.35 4.04 7.12
N GLU A 215 -17.09 2.95 7.24
CA GLU A 215 -16.64 1.74 7.91
C GLU A 215 -16.44 0.65 6.88
N CYS A 216 -15.25 0.07 6.85
CA CYS A 216 -14.94 -1.02 5.94
C CYS A 216 -14.11 -2.10 6.62
N GLU A 217 -14.04 -3.27 5.97
CA GLU A 217 -13.16 -4.36 6.38
C GLU A 217 -11.68 -3.94 6.45
N GLN A 218 -10.85 -4.77 7.08
CA GLN A 218 -9.39 -4.60 6.99
C GLN A 218 -8.88 -4.90 5.57
N PRO A 219 -7.72 -4.32 5.15
CA PRO A 219 -7.18 -4.50 3.81
C PRO A 219 -6.96 -5.97 3.46
N GLN A 220 -7.55 -6.41 2.35
CA GLN A 220 -7.41 -7.77 1.84
C GLN A 220 -6.94 -7.79 0.38
N PRO A 221 -6.15 -8.79 -0.04
CA PRO A 221 -5.60 -8.86 -1.38
C PRO A 221 -6.63 -9.18 -2.48
N ASP A 222 -7.84 -9.64 -2.16
CA ASP A 222 -8.85 -9.87 -3.20
C ASP A 222 -9.24 -8.55 -3.88
N LEU A 223 -8.96 -8.41 -5.19
CA LEU A 223 -9.22 -7.19 -5.97
C LEU A 223 -10.71 -6.93 -6.18
N TYR A 224 -11.54 -7.97 -6.16
CA TYR A 224 -12.95 -7.89 -6.54
C TYR A 224 -13.89 -7.90 -5.34
N LYS A 225 -13.38 -8.17 -4.13
CA LYS A 225 -14.15 -8.14 -2.90
C LYS A 225 -13.92 -6.85 -2.12
N PHE A 226 -15.00 -6.16 -1.83
CA PHE A 226 -15.01 -5.03 -0.92
C PHE A 226 -16.33 -4.99 -0.17
N VAL A 227 -16.27 -4.85 1.15
CA VAL A 227 -17.45 -4.70 2.02
C VAL A 227 -17.24 -3.50 2.93
N GLY A 228 -18.19 -2.57 2.89
CA GLY A 228 -18.23 -1.46 3.81
C GLY A 228 -19.60 -0.79 3.86
N ARG A 229 -19.67 0.29 4.62
CA ARG A 229 -20.81 1.20 4.69
C ARG A 229 -20.33 2.63 4.84
N ILE A 230 -21.12 3.57 4.34
CA ILE A 230 -20.94 4.99 4.56
C ILE A 230 -22.13 5.52 5.34
N ASN A 231 -21.85 6.28 6.41
CA ASN A 231 -22.84 7.01 7.18
C ASN A 231 -22.69 8.49 6.81
N VAL A 232 -23.68 9.05 6.13
CA VAL A 232 -23.72 10.47 5.76
C VAL A 232 -24.53 11.22 6.80
N TYR A 233 -23.93 12.25 7.38
CA TYR A 233 -24.56 13.09 8.41
C TYR A 233 -25.13 14.34 7.76
N ASN A 234 -26.42 14.58 7.96
CA ASN A 234 -27.10 15.82 7.58
C ASN A 234 -27.52 16.54 8.87
N ASP A 235 -27.42 17.87 8.89
CA ASP A 235 -27.58 18.72 10.09
C ASP A 235 -28.93 18.56 10.85
N GLN A 236 -29.91 17.85 10.30
CA GLN A 236 -31.27 17.78 10.83
C GLN A 236 -31.86 16.36 10.97
N ASN A 237 -31.15 15.30 10.55
CA ASN A 237 -31.70 13.94 10.49
C ASN A 237 -30.72 12.90 11.05
N ASP A 238 -31.28 11.72 11.36
CA ASP A 238 -30.49 10.51 11.58
C ASP A 238 -29.53 10.24 10.40
N PRO A 239 -28.33 9.69 10.67
CA PRO A 239 -27.34 9.42 9.63
C PRO A 239 -27.90 8.47 8.57
N VAL A 240 -27.74 8.84 7.31
CA VAL A 240 -28.15 8.00 6.18
C VAL A 240 -27.06 6.96 5.95
N VAL A 241 -27.38 5.69 6.21
CA VAL A 241 -26.47 4.56 6.02
C VAL A 241 -26.64 3.97 4.63
N ARG A 242 -25.55 3.86 3.87
CA ARG A 242 -25.52 3.18 2.56
C ARG A 242 -24.48 2.06 2.54
N PRO A 243 -24.79 0.89 1.97
CA PRO A 243 -23.79 -0.14 1.74
C PRO A 243 -22.78 0.31 0.68
N LEU A 244 -21.55 -0.12 0.85
CA LEU A 244 -20.48 0.04 -0.14
C LEU A 244 -20.01 -1.35 -0.60
N GLY A 245 -19.90 -1.51 -1.92
CA GLY A 245 -19.42 -2.71 -2.58
C GLY A 245 -18.21 -2.44 -3.48
N SER A 246 -17.79 -3.46 -4.22
CA SER A 246 -16.70 -3.35 -5.20
C SER A 246 -16.99 -2.33 -6.30
N GLU A 247 -18.26 -2.08 -6.63
CA GLU A 247 -18.61 -1.06 -7.63
C GLU A 247 -18.33 0.38 -7.18
N ASN A 248 -18.18 0.63 -5.88
CA ASN A 248 -17.86 1.95 -5.33
C ASN A 248 -16.35 2.14 -5.12
N LEU A 249 -15.57 1.06 -5.19
CA LEU A 249 -14.14 1.05 -4.93
C LEU A 249 -13.34 1.33 -6.21
N LEU A 250 -12.42 2.28 -6.15
CA LEU A 250 -11.48 2.61 -7.22
C LEU A 250 -10.08 2.19 -6.78
N LEU A 251 -9.47 1.27 -7.53
CA LEU A 251 -8.22 0.63 -7.14
C LEU A 251 -7.02 1.49 -7.52
N ARG A 252 -6.01 1.56 -6.65
CA ARG A 252 -4.70 2.12 -6.97
C ARG A 252 -4.15 1.47 -8.25
N GLY A 253 -3.62 2.27 -9.16
CA GLY A 253 -3.04 1.76 -10.41
C GLY A 253 -4.05 1.60 -11.55
N ALA A 254 -5.36 1.61 -11.26
CA ALA A 254 -6.37 1.74 -12.31
C ALA A 254 -6.44 3.20 -12.81
N THR A 255 -6.89 3.37 -14.05
CA THR A 255 -6.89 4.69 -14.73
C THR A 255 -8.31 5.13 -15.03
N LEU A 256 -8.62 6.40 -14.75
CA LEU A 256 -9.91 7.01 -15.06
C LEU A 256 -10.04 7.23 -16.58
N LYS A 257 -11.19 6.89 -17.15
CA LYS A 257 -11.49 7.02 -18.58
C LYS A 257 -12.89 7.58 -18.80
N ASN A 258 -13.10 8.26 -19.92
CA ASN A 258 -14.42 8.73 -20.40
C ASN A 258 -15.21 9.50 -19.32
N THR A 259 -14.50 10.23 -18.46
CA THR A 259 -15.02 10.97 -17.30
C THR A 259 -14.02 12.07 -16.94
N GLU A 260 -14.42 13.33 -17.11
CA GLU A 260 -13.52 14.50 -16.97
C GLU A 260 -12.87 14.60 -15.59
N LYS A 261 -13.68 14.48 -14.52
CA LYS A 261 -13.20 14.49 -13.14
C LYS A 261 -14.08 13.66 -12.22
N ILE A 262 -13.48 13.13 -11.17
CA ILE A 262 -14.18 12.53 -10.04
C ILE A 262 -13.65 13.08 -8.72
N PHE A 263 -14.46 12.94 -7.68
CA PHE A 263 -14.06 13.07 -6.29
C PHE A 263 -14.12 11.71 -5.62
N GLY A 264 -13.09 11.39 -4.85
CA GLY A 264 -13.02 10.18 -4.05
C GLY A 264 -12.32 10.41 -2.73
N VAL A 265 -12.60 9.54 -1.76
CA VAL A 265 -11.96 9.56 -0.45
C VAL A 265 -11.03 8.38 -0.28
N ALA A 266 -9.83 8.63 0.23
CA ALA A 266 -8.81 7.62 0.45
C ALA A 266 -9.19 6.66 1.58
N ILE A 267 -9.20 5.35 1.27
CA ILE A 267 -9.50 4.31 2.26
C ILE A 267 -8.31 3.42 2.62
N TYR A 268 -7.53 3.01 1.63
CA TYR A 268 -6.31 2.24 1.82
C TYR A 268 -5.18 2.96 1.13
N THR A 269 -4.07 3.13 1.83
CA THR A 269 -2.93 3.90 1.34
C THR A 269 -1.63 3.10 1.45
N GLY A 270 -0.67 3.44 0.60
CA GLY A 270 0.68 2.88 0.67
C GLY A 270 0.69 1.38 0.45
N MET A 271 1.26 0.66 1.41
CA MET A 271 1.41 -0.80 1.35
C MET A 271 0.13 -1.58 1.74
N GLU A 272 -0.94 -0.88 2.16
CA GLU A 272 -2.24 -1.49 2.43
C GLU A 272 -3.17 -1.50 1.21
N THR A 273 -2.83 -0.83 0.10
CA THR A 273 -3.69 -0.88 -1.08
C THR A 273 -3.78 -2.31 -1.63
N LYS A 274 -4.92 -2.69 -2.20
CA LYS A 274 -5.12 -4.03 -2.75
C LYS A 274 -4.07 -4.39 -3.79
N MET A 275 -3.64 -3.41 -4.61
CA MET A 275 -2.52 -3.58 -5.53
C MET A 275 -1.20 -3.89 -4.80
N ALA A 276 -0.88 -3.18 -3.71
CA ALA A 276 0.34 -3.40 -2.94
C ALA A 276 0.32 -4.73 -2.17
N LEU A 277 -0.85 -5.18 -1.70
CA LEU A 277 -1.01 -6.50 -1.07
C LEU A 277 -0.80 -7.65 -2.06
N ASN A 278 -1.20 -7.46 -3.33
CA ASN A 278 -0.90 -8.38 -4.41
C ASN A 278 0.52 -8.23 -4.97
N TYR A 279 1.19 -7.13 -4.64
CA TYR A 279 2.62 -6.97 -4.89
C TYR A 279 3.33 -7.96 -3.98
N GLN A 280 3.50 -9.17 -4.51
CA GLN A 280 4.11 -10.29 -3.83
C GLN A 280 5.45 -9.85 -3.22
N SER A 281 5.42 -9.58 -1.92
CA SER A 281 6.56 -9.72 -1.01
C SER A 281 6.92 -11.20 -0.88
N LYS A 282 6.81 -11.98 -1.96
CA LYS A 282 7.18 -13.38 -1.97
C LYS A 282 8.68 -13.44 -1.75
N SER A 283 9.03 -14.08 -0.63
CA SER A 283 10.27 -14.84 -0.43
C SER A 283 10.88 -15.19 -1.78
N GLN A 284 12.17 -14.83 -1.94
CA GLN A 284 12.98 -14.99 -3.14
C GLN A 284 12.35 -15.96 -4.16
N LYS A 285 11.93 -15.45 -5.32
CA LYS A 285 11.57 -16.29 -6.46
C LYS A 285 12.82 -17.09 -6.85
N ARG A 286 12.97 -18.26 -6.25
CA ARG A 286 13.97 -19.26 -6.64
C ARG A 286 13.39 -20.01 -7.82
N SER A 287 14.23 -20.31 -8.82
CA SER A 287 13.79 -21.20 -9.90
C SER A 287 13.36 -22.55 -9.31
N ALA A 288 12.43 -23.24 -9.95
CA ALA A 288 12.06 -24.60 -9.56
C ALA A 288 13.26 -25.56 -9.57
N VAL A 289 14.29 -25.24 -10.37
CA VAL A 289 15.57 -25.95 -10.46
C VAL A 289 16.56 -25.56 -9.34
N GLU A 290 16.33 -24.45 -8.63
CA GLU A 290 17.18 -23.95 -7.53
C GLU A 290 16.71 -24.41 -6.13
N LYS A 291 15.75 -25.35 -6.04
CA LYS A 291 15.31 -25.95 -4.78
C LYS A 291 16.23 -27.09 -4.33
#